data_AF-A0A6I1HRH8-F1
#
_entry.id   AF-A0A6I1HRH8-F1
#
_cell.length_a   1.000
_cell.length_b   1.000
_cell.length_c   1.000
_cell.angle_alpha   90.00
_cell.angle_beta   90.00
_cell.angle_gamma   90.00
#
_symmetry.space_group_name_H-M   'P 1'
#
loop_
_entity.id
_entity.type
_entity.pdbx_description
1 polymer ?
#
loop_
_entity_poly.entity_id
_entity_poly.type
_entity_poly.pdbx_seq_one_letter_code
_entity_poly.pdbx_strand_id
1 'polypeptide(L)'
;MHDFLFADFLEDQATYAALQAYWQARLAFLDGQCAPYLRTAFANGQPFNDGNPIVNLADRHAGKAARIVQQCPHECGPGYTSFEQAIELADGDGHRPAREKIIVLTLTADAAQRAEAELRAWFAPA
;
A
#
# COMPACT_ATOMS: atom_id res chain seq x y z
N MET A 1 6.82 21.54 11.25
CA MET A 1 7.65 20.95 10.19
C MET A 1 7.25 19.50 10.10
N HIS A 2 6.79 19.02 8.95
CA HIS A 2 6.51 17.59 8.80
C HIS A 2 7.84 16.94 8.39
N ASP A 3 8.40 16.11 9.26
CA ASP A 3 9.60 15.36 8.94
C ASP A 3 9.20 14.19 8.03
N PHE A 4 9.39 14.39 6.72
CA PHE A 4 9.12 13.38 5.72
C PHE A 4 10.10 12.22 5.86
N LEU A 5 9.56 11.00 5.87
CA LEU A 5 10.35 9.78 5.87
C LEU A 5 10.55 9.32 4.43
N PHE A 6 11.77 8.88 4.10
CA PHE A 6 12.12 8.34 2.78
C PHE A 6 11.81 9.31 1.64
N ALA A 7 12.10 10.61 1.81
CA ALA A 7 11.73 11.65 0.85
C ALA A 7 12.28 11.41 -0.57
N ASP A 8 13.45 10.77 -0.67
CA ASP A 8 14.18 10.51 -1.91
C ASP A 8 13.91 9.11 -2.50
N PHE A 9 12.84 8.43 -2.09
CA PHE A 9 12.61 7.02 -2.46
C PHE A 9 12.50 6.77 -3.97
N LEU A 10 12.09 7.76 -4.77
CA LEU A 10 12.04 7.64 -6.24
C LEU A 10 13.41 7.81 -6.91
N GLU A 11 14.36 8.44 -6.23
CA GLU A 11 15.68 8.77 -6.75
C GLU A 11 16.75 7.76 -6.28
N ASP A 12 16.57 7.20 -5.09
CA ASP A 12 17.49 6.24 -4.49
C ASP A 12 16.84 4.86 -4.24
N GLN A 13 17.39 3.84 -4.90
CA GLN A 13 16.90 2.47 -4.82
C GLN A 13 17.03 1.88 -3.40
N ALA A 14 18.07 2.27 -2.63
CA ALA A 14 18.23 1.80 -1.26
C ALA A 14 17.13 2.38 -0.35
N THR A 15 16.79 3.66 -0.53
CA THR A 15 15.68 4.33 0.14
C THR A 15 14.34 3.71 -0.25
N TYR A 16 14.13 3.35 -1.52
CA TYR A 16 12.93 2.62 -1.95
C TYR A 16 12.80 1.27 -1.24
N ALA A 17 13.87 0.49 -1.20
CA ALA A 17 13.88 -0.81 -0.51
C ALA A 17 13.64 -0.66 1.00
N ALA A 18 14.21 0.36 1.62
CA ALA A 18 14.00 0.65 3.04
C ALA A 18 12.55 1.09 3.33
N LEU A 19 11.94 1.86 2.43
CA LEU A 19 10.51 2.22 2.49
C LEU A 19 9.61 0.98 2.39
N GLN A 20 9.91 0.04 1.49
CA GLN A 20 9.16 -1.22 1.38
C GLN A 20 9.30 -2.05 2.67
N ALA A 21 10.52 -2.20 3.18
CA ALA A 21 10.78 -2.94 4.42
C ALA A 21 10.10 -2.28 5.63
N TYR A 22 10.07 -0.95 5.68
CA TYR A 22 9.36 -0.18 6.70
C TYR A 22 7.87 -0.53 6.73
N TRP A 23 7.20 -0.49 5.57
CA TRP A 23 5.79 -0.84 5.48
C TRP A 23 5.54 -2.32 5.75
N GLN A 24 6.40 -3.22 5.27
CA GLN A 24 6.29 -4.65 5.54
C GLN A 24 6.34 -4.93 7.05
N ALA A 25 7.33 -4.38 7.76
CA ALA A 25 7.45 -4.56 9.20
C ALA A 25 6.24 -4.00 9.96
N ARG A 26 5.72 -2.85 9.53
CA ARG A 26 4.58 -2.17 10.16
C ARG A 26 3.25 -2.90 9.96
N LEU A 27 3.11 -3.59 8.83
CA LEU A 27 1.92 -4.34 8.44
C LEU A 27 2.05 -5.85 8.65
N ALA A 28 3.08 -6.31 9.37
CA ALA A 28 3.31 -7.73 9.66
C ALA A 28 2.14 -8.43 10.39
N PHE A 29 1.23 -7.67 11.01
CA PHE A 29 0.00 -8.23 11.57
C PHE A 29 -0.98 -8.78 10.51
N LEU A 30 -0.76 -8.49 9.23
CA LEU A 30 -1.51 -9.04 8.09
C LEU A 30 -0.79 -10.22 7.42
N ASP A 31 0.39 -10.61 7.90
CA ASP A 31 1.16 -11.71 7.34
C ASP A 31 0.38 -13.03 7.45
N GLY A 32 0.34 -13.78 6.34
CA GLY A 32 -0.41 -15.04 6.25
C GLY A 32 -1.93 -14.87 6.05
N GLN A 33 -2.50 -13.68 6.33
CA GLN A 33 -3.89 -13.37 6.02
C GLN A 33 -4.04 -12.77 4.61
N CYS A 34 -3.15 -11.83 4.27
CA CYS A 34 -3.23 -11.08 3.02
C CYS A 34 -2.12 -11.48 2.05
N ALA A 35 -2.41 -11.37 0.75
CA ALA A 35 -1.42 -11.54 -0.32
C ALA A 35 -1.54 -10.43 -1.37
N PRO A 36 -0.47 -10.07 -2.09
CA PRO A 36 -0.55 -9.12 -3.20
C PRO A 36 -1.54 -9.55 -4.29
N TYR A 37 -2.24 -8.58 -4.91
CA TYR A 37 -3.20 -8.83 -5.99
C TYR A 37 -2.96 -8.03 -7.27
N LEU A 38 -1.99 -7.12 -7.27
CA LEU A 38 -1.56 -6.34 -8.43
C LEU A 38 -0.11 -6.68 -8.73
N ARG A 39 0.26 -6.60 -10.00
CA ARG A 39 1.66 -6.67 -10.42
C ARG A 39 2.34 -5.35 -10.04
N THR A 40 3.57 -5.46 -9.54
CA THR A 40 4.45 -4.32 -9.23
C THR A 40 5.74 -4.36 -10.05
N ALA A 41 5.74 -5.17 -11.10
CA ALA A 41 6.85 -5.37 -12.02
C ALA A 41 6.34 -5.62 -13.44
N PHE A 42 7.15 -5.23 -14.43
CA PHE A 42 6.93 -5.47 -15.85
C PHE A 42 7.06 -6.96 -16.18
N ALA A 43 6.63 -7.36 -17.38
CA ALA A 43 6.71 -8.75 -17.83
C ALA A 43 8.14 -9.30 -17.90
N ASN A 44 9.16 -8.42 -17.99
CA ASN A 44 10.58 -8.77 -17.95
C ASN A 44 11.13 -8.89 -16.51
N GLY A 45 10.30 -8.75 -15.48
CA GLY A 45 10.68 -8.82 -14.08
C GLY A 45 11.24 -7.52 -13.49
N GLN A 46 11.38 -6.45 -14.29
CA GLN A 46 11.82 -5.15 -13.79
C GLN A 46 10.73 -4.53 -12.89
N PRO A 47 11.05 -4.12 -11.65
CA PRO A 47 10.06 -3.47 -10.77
C PRO A 47 9.67 -2.08 -11.28
N PHE A 48 8.45 -1.64 -10.97
CA PHE A 48 7.97 -0.30 -11.34
C PHE A 48 8.67 0.82 -10.55
N ASN A 49 8.87 0.60 -9.25
CA ASN A 49 9.51 1.54 -8.33
C ASN A 49 8.93 2.97 -8.35
N ASP A 50 7.62 3.10 -8.51
CA ASP A 50 6.92 4.38 -8.67
C ASP A 50 6.08 4.77 -7.43
N GLY A 51 6.12 3.97 -6.37
CA GLY A 51 5.30 4.17 -5.17
C GLY A 51 3.81 3.85 -5.36
N ASN A 52 3.41 3.31 -6.53
CA ASN A 52 2.01 3.06 -6.87
C ASN A 52 1.77 1.63 -7.39
N PRO A 53 1.47 0.68 -6.51
CA PRO A 53 1.42 0.82 -5.04
C PRO A 53 2.76 0.52 -4.35
N ILE A 54 3.00 1.16 -3.20
CA ILE A 54 4.07 0.76 -2.26
C ILE A 54 3.63 -0.41 -1.37
N VAL A 55 2.34 -0.49 -1.03
CA VAL A 55 1.70 -1.60 -0.31
C VAL A 55 0.51 -2.08 -1.11
N ASN A 56 0.36 -3.39 -1.25
CA ASN A 56 -0.69 -4.01 -2.03
C ASN A 56 -1.09 -5.35 -1.40
N LEU A 57 -2.26 -5.41 -0.79
CA LEU A 57 -2.70 -6.54 0.06
C LEU A 57 -4.16 -6.88 -0.22
N ALA A 58 -4.48 -8.16 -0.37
CA ALA A 58 -5.85 -8.65 -0.43
C ALA A 58 -6.07 -9.80 0.53
N ASP A 59 -7.12 -9.68 1.35
CA ASP A 59 -7.77 -10.80 2.01
C ASP A 59 -8.84 -11.32 1.05
N ARG A 60 -8.49 -12.42 0.40
CA ARG A 60 -9.36 -13.00 -0.61
C ARG A 60 -10.64 -13.56 0.04
N HIS A 61 -10.53 -14.27 1.14
CA HIS A 61 -11.68 -14.88 1.80
C HIS A 61 -12.71 -13.84 2.27
N ALA A 62 -12.26 -12.68 2.74
CA ALA A 62 -13.13 -11.60 3.18
C ALA A 62 -13.64 -10.67 2.04
N GLY A 63 -13.16 -10.84 0.81
CA GLY A 63 -13.49 -9.92 -0.29
C GLY A 63 -12.99 -8.48 -0.05
N LYS A 64 -11.85 -8.33 0.64
CA LYS A 64 -11.26 -7.04 1.01
C LYS A 64 -9.87 -6.91 0.42
N ALA A 65 -9.57 -5.74 -0.12
CA ALA A 65 -8.25 -5.36 -0.58
C ALA A 65 -7.85 -4.00 0.00
N ALA A 66 -6.55 -3.73 0.01
CA ALA A 66 -6.03 -2.41 0.31
C ALA A 66 -4.74 -2.14 -0.44
N ARG A 67 -4.52 -0.87 -0.77
CA ARG A 67 -3.24 -0.38 -1.26
C ARG A 67 -2.86 0.96 -0.65
N ILE A 68 -1.55 1.17 -0.49
CA ILE A 68 -0.97 2.47 -0.20
C ILE A 68 -0.25 2.97 -1.45
N VAL A 69 -0.57 4.19 -1.85
CA VAL A 69 0.16 4.96 -2.87
C VAL A 69 1.03 5.98 -2.14
N GLN A 70 2.35 5.83 -2.27
CA GLN A 70 3.32 6.74 -1.69
C GLN A 70 3.60 7.87 -2.68
N GLN A 71 3.23 9.10 -2.32
CA GLN A 71 3.57 10.28 -3.10
C GLN A 71 4.94 10.82 -2.71
N CYS A 72 5.64 11.40 -3.70
CA CYS A 72 6.89 12.12 -3.50
C CYS A 72 6.62 13.44 -2.76
N PRO A 73 7.21 13.68 -1.57
CA PRO A 73 6.98 14.91 -0.84
C PRO A 73 7.55 16.15 -1.55
N HIS A 74 8.58 15.99 -2.39
CA HIS A 74 9.14 17.09 -3.19
C HIS A 74 8.15 17.62 -4.25
N GLU A 75 7.27 16.76 -4.77
CA GLU A 75 6.31 17.12 -5.81
C GLU A 75 4.94 17.50 -5.22
N CYS A 76 4.51 16.80 -4.17
CA CYS A 76 3.14 16.88 -3.66
C CYS A 76 3.00 17.67 -2.35
N GLY A 77 4.10 17.91 -1.61
CA GLY A 77 4.02 18.43 -0.24
C GLY A 77 3.29 17.47 0.72
N PRO A 78 2.91 17.90 1.93
CA PRO A 78 2.22 17.01 2.88
C PRO A 78 0.80 16.67 2.40
N GLY A 79 0.49 15.37 2.33
CA GLY A 79 -0.81 14.89 1.88
C GLY A 79 -1.22 13.57 2.54
N TYR A 80 -2.53 13.44 2.78
CA TYR A 80 -3.16 12.19 3.18
C TYR A 80 -4.61 12.19 2.71
N THR A 81 -5.00 11.17 1.94
CA THR A 81 -6.40 10.89 1.60
C THR A 81 -6.65 9.40 1.58
N SER A 82 -7.87 9.00 1.95
CA SER A 82 -8.28 7.61 2.05
C SER A 82 -9.70 7.46 1.55
N PHE A 83 -9.96 6.48 0.68
CA PHE A 83 -11.29 6.21 0.14
C PHE A 83 -11.47 4.73 -0.19
N GLU A 84 -12.70 4.34 -0.47
CA GLU A 84 -13.06 2.96 -0.78
C GLU A 84 -13.65 2.87 -2.18
N GLN A 85 -13.36 1.79 -2.89
CA GLN A 85 -13.98 1.51 -4.19
C GLN A 85 -14.34 0.03 -4.34
N ALA A 86 -15.30 -0.25 -5.22
CA ALA A 86 -15.60 -1.61 -5.66
C ALA A 86 -14.55 -2.05 -6.68
N ILE A 87 -14.08 -3.29 -6.55
CA ILE A 87 -13.13 -3.91 -7.47
C ILE A 87 -13.53 -5.36 -7.73
N GLU A 88 -12.84 -5.98 -8.68
CA GLU A 88 -12.87 -7.42 -8.88
C GLU A 88 -11.51 -8.03 -8.58
N LEU A 89 -11.49 -9.04 -7.71
CA LEU A 89 -10.29 -9.79 -7.39
C LEU A 89 -10.27 -11.09 -8.20
N ALA A 90 -9.13 -11.39 -8.82
CA ALA A 90 -8.90 -12.70 -9.43
C ALA A 90 -9.03 -13.82 -8.38
N ASP A 91 -9.73 -14.90 -8.73
CA ASP A 91 -10.00 -16.06 -7.88
C ASP A 91 -10.08 -17.33 -8.74
N GLY A 92 -8.99 -18.10 -8.79
CA GLY A 92 -8.86 -19.24 -9.71
C GLY A 92 -9.01 -18.80 -11.18
N ASP A 93 -9.95 -19.43 -11.89
CA ASP A 93 -10.27 -19.13 -13.29
C ASP A 93 -11.27 -17.96 -13.46
N GLY A 94 -11.65 -17.30 -12.36
CA GLY A 94 -12.67 -16.27 -12.37
C GLY A 94 -12.29 -14.98 -11.65
N HIS A 95 -13.27 -14.11 -11.55
CA HIS A 95 -13.21 -12.86 -10.80
C HIS A 95 -14.34 -12.85 -9.78
N ARG A 96 -14.08 -12.33 -8.58
CA ARG A 96 -15.13 -12.09 -7.59
C ARG A 96 -15.20 -10.63 -7.14
N PRO A 97 -16.40 -10.12 -6.83
CA PRO A 97 -16.56 -8.80 -6.26
C PRO A 97 -15.79 -8.65 -4.95
N ALA A 98 -15.19 -7.49 -4.76
CA ALA A 98 -14.49 -7.11 -3.54
C ALA A 98 -14.54 -5.59 -3.33
N ARG A 99 -14.13 -5.14 -2.15
CA ARG A 99 -13.95 -3.73 -1.83
C ARG A 99 -12.47 -3.45 -1.55
N GLU A 100 -11.99 -2.33 -2.07
CA GLU A 100 -10.61 -1.89 -1.89
C GLU A 100 -10.58 -0.61 -1.05
N LYS A 101 -9.73 -0.57 -0.02
CA LYS A 101 -9.31 0.67 0.65
C LYS A 101 -8.06 1.21 -0.04
N ILE A 102 -8.12 2.44 -0.54
CA ILE A 102 -6.95 3.13 -1.11
C ILE A 102 -6.55 4.23 -0.14
N ILE A 103 -5.27 4.26 0.23
CA ILE A 103 -4.66 5.33 1.01
C ILE A 103 -3.58 5.97 0.14
N VAL A 104 -3.69 7.28 -0.11
CA VAL A 104 -2.68 8.07 -0.82
C VAL A 104 -2.07 9.01 0.19
N LEU A 105 -0.74 8.95 0.37
CA LEU A 105 -0.07 9.74 1.39
C LEU A 105 1.34 10.16 0.97
N THR A 106 1.83 11.22 1.61
CA THR A 106 3.27 11.46 1.79
C THR A 106 3.68 10.99 3.17
N LEU A 107 4.80 10.28 3.28
CA LEU A 107 5.10 9.55 4.50
C LEU A 107 5.67 10.45 5.57
N THR A 108 4.97 10.50 6.69
CA THR A 108 5.42 11.04 7.98
C THR A 108 5.10 9.99 9.04
N ALA A 109 5.64 10.15 10.26
CA ALA A 109 5.29 9.25 11.37
C ALA A 109 3.76 9.22 11.64
N ASP A 110 3.11 10.38 11.60
CA ASP A 110 1.66 10.52 11.81
C ASP A 110 0.86 9.84 10.68
N ALA A 111 1.26 10.05 9.42
CA ALA A 111 0.61 9.42 8.28
C ALA A 111 0.76 7.90 8.33
N ALA A 112 1.93 7.40 8.73
CA ALA A 112 2.18 5.96 8.91
C ALA A 112 1.27 5.36 9.98
N GLN A 113 1.16 6.01 11.14
CA GLN A 113 0.31 5.56 12.23
C GLN A 113 -1.17 5.57 11.84
N ARG A 114 -1.62 6.64 11.16
CA ARG A 114 -3.00 6.74 10.67
C ARG A 114 -3.32 5.63 9.66
N ALA A 115 -2.44 5.41 8.68
CA ALA A 115 -2.65 4.38 7.66
C ALA A 115 -2.69 2.97 8.28
N GLU A 116 -1.79 2.68 9.22
CA GLU A 116 -1.78 1.40 9.93
C GLU A 116 -3.10 1.18 10.70
N ALA A 117 -3.58 2.19 11.42
CA ALA A 117 -4.84 2.10 12.16
C ALA A 117 -6.04 1.89 11.22
N GLU A 118 -6.08 2.59 10.09
CA GLU A 118 -7.13 2.42 9.09
C GLU A 118 -7.10 1.03 8.46
N LEU A 119 -5.93 0.48 8.13
CA LEU A 119 -5.79 -0.87 7.59
C LEU A 119 -6.15 -1.94 8.62
N ARG A 120 -5.80 -1.73 9.89
CA ARG A 120 -6.18 -2.63 10.98
C ARG A 120 -7.70 -2.68 11.15
N ALA A 121 -8.37 -1.53 11.13
CA ALA A 121 -9.83 -1.47 11.17
C ALA A 121 -10.47 -2.07 9.90
N TRP A 122 -9.86 -1.86 8.75
CA TRP A 122 -10.36 -2.37 7.47
C TRP A 122 -10.37 -3.89 7.40
N PHE A 123 -9.25 -4.53 7.79
CA PHE A 123 -9.10 -5.98 7.77
C PHE A 123 -9.61 -6.69 9.03
N ALA A 124 -10.15 -5.95 10.00
CA ALA A 124 -10.83 -6.56 11.14
C ALA A 124 -11.99 -7.46 10.65
N PRO A 125 -12.21 -8.61 11.29
CA PRO A 125 -13.42 -9.41 11.09
C PRO A 125 -14.67 -8.56 11.28
N ALA A 126 -15.71 -8.83 10.48
CA ALA A 126 -17.01 -8.19 10.62
C ALA A 126 -17.78 -8.71 11.84
#